data_AF-A0A496AT47-F1
#
_entry.id   AF-A0A496AT47-F1
#
_cell.length_a   1.000
_cell.length_b   1.000
_cell.length_c   1.000
_cell.angle_alpha   90.00
_cell.angle_beta   90.00
_cell.angle_gamma   90.00
#
_symmetry.space_group_name_H-M   'P 1'
#
loop_
_entity.id
_entity.type
_entity.pdbx_description
1 polymer ?
#
loop_
_entity_poly.entity_id
_entity_poly.type
_entity_poly.pdbx_seq_one_letter_code
_entity_poly.pdbx_strand_id
1 'polypeptide(L)'
;MQIYHGTEQTLEADTFLSLLQSDYESVFLTDCIIDGPLVFSPESEVDVEGKFAVDKEIVCIRCTFKNAIKFENTVFKKEVFFGNSVFQDAVYLRKSVFESACDFGESVFEGSALFRGTIFHGMARFSKTHFQQVADFNETRFSENGVFRNAIFQDTVHFKAAFFSNELDFVQAQCSETVIFNEATFLGKTDFTAARFAVAVSYRQVSFTSDTIWQSLLNKLRHQSEQPTEFYLNNEDINGVLNPFFKRYVADQQFIRAFKEKNPLWAFVWKWSSDYGRSLALWALWSLLIALSFSLVYMPAPTWYPEWLQETTPQFHQAINTEANENLTFWKSFYFSIVTFTTLGFGDVVAANTSARILVTLEVMFGYIMLGGLISIFANKLASRS
;
A
#
# COMPACT_ATOMS: atom_id res chain seq x y z
N MET A 1 30.01 30.95 -8.71
CA MET A 1 28.69 31.30 -8.17
C MET A 1 28.17 32.58 -8.81
N GLN A 2 27.78 32.49 -10.08
CA GLN A 2 26.95 33.51 -10.71
C GLN A 2 25.49 33.10 -10.48
N ILE A 3 24.69 34.01 -9.92
CA ILE A 3 23.27 33.82 -9.62
C ILE A 3 22.50 34.87 -10.43
N TYR A 4 21.49 34.46 -11.18
CA TYR A 4 20.57 35.41 -11.80
C TYR A 4 19.49 35.80 -10.79
N HIS A 5 19.29 37.11 -10.56
CA HIS A 5 18.21 37.64 -9.73
C HIS A 5 17.30 38.54 -10.57
N GLY A 6 16.03 38.13 -10.72
CA GLY A 6 14.98 38.94 -11.34
C GLY A 6 13.89 39.31 -10.32
N THR A 7 13.49 40.57 -10.30
CA THR A 7 12.43 41.09 -9.42
C THR A 7 11.47 41.99 -10.20
N GLU A 8 10.15 41.83 -9.98
CA GLU A 8 9.09 42.76 -10.43
C GLU A 8 9.10 43.09 -11.94
N GLN A 9 9.39 42.10 -12.80
CA GLN A 9 9.42 42.28 -14.25
C GLN A 9 8.65 41.16 -14.97
N THR A 10 8.11 41.50 -16.15
CA THR A 10 7.66 40.51 -17.12
C THR A 10 8.89 39.98 -17.85
N LEU A 11 9.05 38.66 -17.86
CA LEU A 11 10.14 37.94 -18.48
C LEU A 11 9.56 37.08 -19.61
N GLU A 12 10.07 37.26 -20.82
CA GLU A 12 9.72 36.39 -21.95
C GLU A 12 10.23 34.97 -21.70
N ALA A 13 9.43 33.98 -22.08
CA ALA A 13 9.72 32.55 -21.95
C ALA A 13 11.07 32.16 -22.53
N ASP A 14 11.42 32.68 -23.70
CA ASP A 14 12.72 32.43 -24.35
C ASP A 14 13.90 32.92 -23.49
N THR A 15 13.71 34.02 -22.77
CA THR A 15 14.74 34.52 -21.84
C THR A 15 14.89 33.57 -20.67
N PHE A 16 13.78 33.13 -20.08
CA PHE A 16 13.82 32.14 -18.99
C PHE A 16 14.48 30.83 -19.42
N LEU A 17 14.14 30.30 -20.60
CA LEU A 17 14.74 29.09 -21.16
C LEU A 17 16.24 29.29 -21.41
N SER A 18 16.66 30.46 -21.91
CA SER A 18 18.08 30.78 -22.07
C SER A 18 18.83 30.84 -20.73
N LEU A 19 18.19 31.30 -19.65
CA LEU A 19 18.78 31.31 -18.31
C LEU A 19 18.99 29.88 -17.79
N LEU A 20 18.05 28.96 -18.06
CA LEU A 20 18.21 27.55 -17.70
C LEU A 20 19.35 26.87 -18.48
N GLN A 21 19.67 27.35 -19.68
CA GLN A 21 20.76 26.84 -20.52
C GLN A 21 22.09 27.58 -20.35
N SER A 22 22.10 28.72 -19.65
CA SER A 22 23.28 29.56 -19.44
C SER A 22 24.30 28.94 -18.47
N ASP A 23 25.40 29.65 -18.19
CA ASP A 23 26.41 29.21 -17.23
C ASP A 23 26.07 29.52 -15.75
N TYR A 24 24.90 30.10 -15.46
CA TYR A 24 24.49 30.42 -14.07
C TYR A 24 24.36 29.16 -13.21
N GLU A 25 24.77 29.20 -11.94
CA GLU A 25 24.59 28.02 -11.06
C GLU A 25 23.14 27.90 -10.56
N SER A 26 22.43 29.03 -10.48
CA SER A 26 21.06 29.13 -10.01
C SER A 26 20.31 30.28 -10.66
N VAL A 27 18.98 30.13 -10.77
CA VAL A 27 18.05 31.14 -11.28
C VAL A 27 17.06 31.48 -10.18
N PHE A 28 17.09 32.73 -9.73
CA PHE A 28 16.22 33.25 -8.67
C PHE A 28 15.31 34.35 -9.22
N LEU A 29 14.00 34.09 -9.23
CA LEU A 29 12.95 35.02 -9.62
C LEU A 29 11.98 35.22 -8.48
N THR A 30 11.65 36.48 -8.19
CA THR A 30 10.60 36.83 -7.23
C THR A 30 9.66 37.85 -7.82
N ASP A 31 8.36 37.62 -7.65
CA ASP A 31 7.33 38.57 -8.09
C ASP A 31 7.40 38.87 -9.62
N CYS A 32 7.79 37.85 -10.40
CA CYS A 32 7.94 37.95 -11.86
C CYS A 32 6.74 37.34 -12.60
N ILE A 33 6.48 37.86 -13.80
CA ILE A 33 5.50 37.29 -14.73
C ILE A 33 6.27 36.64 -15.88
N ILE A 34 6.13 35.34 -16.08
CA ILE A 34 6.72 34.64 -17.21
C ILE A 34 5.65 34.53 -18.30
N ASP A 35 5.91 35.18 -19.43
CA ASP A 35 5.01 35.26 -20.58
C ASP A 35 5.53 34.41 -21.74
N GLY A 36 4.64 33.65 -22.38
CA GLY A 36 4.99 32.72 -23.46
C GLY A 36 5.15 31.26 -23.01
N PRO A 37 5.00 30.30 -23.94
CA PRO A 37 5.06 28.88 -23.62
C PRO A 37 6.48 28.43 -23.30
N LEU A 38 6.66 27.78 -22.14
CA LEU A 38 7.94 27.21 -21.75
C LEU A 38 8.07 25.79 -22.31
N VAL A 39 8.63 25.65 -23.50
CA VAL A 39 8.92 24.33 -24.09
C VAL A 39 10.40 24.04 -23.97
N PHE A 40 10.75 23.16 -23.04
CA PHE A 40 12.15 22.79 -22.86
C PHE A 40 12.51 21.65 -23.81
N SER A 41 13.38 21.96 -24.77
CA SER A 41 13.95 21.00 -25.71
C SER A 41 15.40 21.42 -25.94
N PRO A 42 16.32 21.08 -25.02
CA PRO A 42 17.70 21.54 -25.13
C PRO A 42 18.40 20.89 -26.32
N GLU A 43 19.31 21.64 -26.93
CA GLU A 43 20.08 21.20 -28.11
C GLU A 43 21.25 20.27 -27.74
N SER A 44 21.64 20.17 -26.47
CA SER A 44 22.75 19.31 -26.05
C SER A 44 22.82 19.14 -24.52
N GLU A 45 22.28 18.04 -24.02
CA GLU A 45 22.80 17.18 -22.93
C GLU A 45 21.68 16.21 -22.57
N VAL A 46 21.77 15.04 -23.19
CA VAL A 46 20.88 13.92 -22.96
C VAL A 46 21.59 13.01 -21.96
N ASP A 47 20.97 12.74 -20.82
CA ASP A 47 21.47 11.74 -19.88
C ASP A 47 21.52 10.36 -20.57
N VAL A 48 22.28 9.42 -20.03
CA VAL A 48 22.44 8.04 -20.53
C VAL A 48 21.09 7.35 -20.88
N GLU A 49 19.98 7.75 -20.28
CA GLU A 49 18.61 7.26 -20.49
C GLU A 49 17.79 8.03 -21.54
N GLY A 50 18.31 9.06 -22.21
CA GLY A 50 17.52 9.81 -23.20
C GLY A 50 16.77 11.02 -22.64
N LYS A 51 17.03 11.44 -21.39
CA LYS A 51 16.35 12.55 -20.72
C LYS A 51 17.17 13.84 -20.74
N PHE A 52 16.49 14.98 -20.69
CA PHE A 52 17.13 16.30 -20.69
C PHE A 52 17.52 16.72 -19.27
N ALA A 53 18.77 17.12 -19.04
CA ALA A 53 19.21 17.52 -17.71
C ALA A 53 19.18 19.05 -17.49
N VAL A 54 18.69 19.47 -16.32
CA VAL A 54 18.80 20.84 -15.81
C VAL A 54 19.60 20.78 -14.51
N ASP A 55 20.86 21.24 -14.57
CA ASP A 55 21.79 21.23 -13.44
C ASP A 55 21.90 22.59 -12.73
N LYS A 56 20.74 23.17 -12.41
CA LYS A 56 20.65 24.49 -11.78
C LYS A 56 19.57 24.47 -10.71
N GLU A 57 19.83 25.19 -9.63
CA GLU A 57 18.79 25.48 -8.64
C GLU A 57 17.82 26.49 -9.26
N ILE A 58 16.52 26.19 -9.20
CA ILE A 58 15.48 27.05 -9.74
C ILE A 58 14.62 27.52 -8.58
N VAL A 59 14.59 28.83 -8.35
CA VAL A 59 13.78 29.46 -7.30
C VAL A 59 12.91 30.51 -7.94
N CYS A 60 11.61 30.25 -8.01
CA CYS A 60 10.60 31.15 -8.54
C CYS A 60 9.52 31.34 -7.47
N ILE A 61 9.58 32.43 -6.72
CA ILE A 61 8.67 32.68 -5.60
C ILE A 61 7.69 33.79 -5.99
N ARG A 62 6.39 33.59 -5.72
CA ARG A 62 5.34 34.57 -6.09
C ARG A 62 5.35 34.93 -7.58
N CYS A 63 5.75 34.00 -8.44
CA CYS A 63 5.80 34.22 -9.88
C CYS A 63 4.49 33.79 -10.54
N THR A 64 4.15 34.36 -11.70
CA THR A 64 3.00 33.95 -12.51
C THR A 64 3.48 33.42 -13.85
N PHE A 65 3.15 32.17 -14.18
CA PHE A 65 3.38 31.56 -15.48
C PHE A 65 2.09 31.57 -16.28
N LYS A 66 2.05 32.39 -17.34
CA LYS A 66 0.81 32.63 -18.10
C LYS A 66 0.43 31.50 -19.07
N ASN A 67 1.42 30.75 -19.54
CA ASN A 67 1.24 29.76 -20.59
C ASN A 67 1.76 28.39 -20.16
N ALA A 68 1.43 27.38 -20.96
CA ALA A 68 1.80 26.00 -20.68
C ALA A 68 3.31 25.83 -20.45
N ILE A 69 3.63 25.05 -19.42
CA ILE A 69 5.00 24.65 -19.08
C ILE A 69 5.21 23.20 -19.49
N LYS A 70 6.18 22.93 -20.36
CA LYS A 70 6.48 21.60 -20.89
C LYS A 70 7.94 21.24 -20.60
N PHE A 71 8.12 20.55 -19.48
CA PHE A 71 9.38 19.95 -19.03
C PHE A 71 9.25 18.42 -18.97
N GLU A 72 8.67 17.80 -20.01
CA GLU A 72 8.53 16.35 -20.07
C GLU A 72 9.88 15.67 -20.27
N ASN A 73 10.09 14.51 -19.63
CA ASN A 73 11.35 13.77 -19.66
C ASN A 73 12.57 14.62 -19.26
N THR A 74 12.39 15.55 -18.32
CA THR A 74 13.45 16.42 -17.81
C THR A 74 13.96 15.92 -16.44
N VAL A 75 15.26 15.93 -16.22
CA VAL A 75 15.94 15.63 -14.96
C VAL A 75 16.40 16.94 -14.33
N PHE A 76 15.79 17.31 -13.21
CA PHE A 76 16.22 18.42 -12.37
C PHE A 76 17.19 17.88 -11.32
N LYS A 77 18.48 18.17 -11.48
CA LYS A 77 19.53 17.65 -10.59
C LYS A 77 19.54 18.35 -9.23
N LYS A 78 19.21 19.64 -9.22
CA LYS A 78 19.20 20.51 -8.05
C LYS A 78 17.78 20.86 -7.62
N GLU A 79 17.67 21.62 -6.54
CA GLU A 79 16.40 21.96 -5.92
C GLU A 79 15.54 22.88 -6.81
N VAL A 80 14.23 22.68 -6.75
CA VAL A 80 13.25 23.41 -7.56
C VAL A 80 12.14 23.94 -6.67
N PHE A 81 12.07 25.26 -6.52
CA PHE A 81 11.12 25.94 -5.64
C PHE A 81 10.22 26.88 -6.45
N PHE A 82 8.92 26.59 -6.45
CA PHE A 82 7.85 27.38 -7.06
C PHE A 82 6.86 27.92 -6.02
N GLY A 83 7.30 28.14 -4.79
CA GLY A 83 6.47 28.56 -3.66
C GLY A 83 5.64 29.82 -3.95
N ASN A 84 4.38 29.82 -3.54
CA ASN A 84 3.45 30.94 -3.73
C ASN A 84 3.25 31.40 -5.19
N SER A 85 3.60 30.58 -6.19
CA SER A 85 3.46 30.93 -7.60
C SER A 85 2.10 30.54 -8.20
N VAL A 86 1.75 31.10 -9.35
CA VAL A 86 0.52 30.83 -10.08
C VAL A 86 0.83 30.26 -11.47
N PHE A 87 0.22 29.13 -11.82
CA PHE A 87 0.31 28.49 -13.13
C PHE A 87 -1.06 28.59 -13.81
N GLN A 88 -1.19 29.52 -14.77
CA GLN A 88 -2.48 29.84 -15.39
C GLN A 88 -2.92 28.80 -16.44
N ASP A 89 -1.96 28.07 -16.99
CA ASP A 89 -2.16 27.03 -18.00
C ASP A 89 -1.48 25.72 -17.54
N ALA A 90 -1.64 24.65 -18.31
CA ALA A 90 -1.24 23.31 -17.91
C ALA A 90 0.30 23.15 -17.74
N VAL A 91 0.68 22.41 -16.69
CA VAL A 91 2.07 22.07 -16.36
C VAL A 91 2.32 20.60 -16.67
N TYR A 92 3.19 20.33 -17.63
CA TYR A 92 3.55 19.00 -18.13
C TYR A 92 4.94 18.62 -17.61
N LEU A 93 4.98 17.71 -16.63
CA LEU A 93 6.18 17.15 -16.00
C LEU A 93 6.24 15.63 -16.15
N ARG A 94 5.60 15.11 -17.20
CA ARG A 94 5.48 13.68 -17.47
C ARG A 94 6.87 13.04 -17.58
N LYS A 95 7.09 11.93 -16.86
CA LYS A 95 8.35 11.16 -16.84
C LYS A 95 9.59 11.98 -16.46
N SER A 96 9.40 13.12 -15.82
CA SER A 96 10.49 13.95 -15.31
C SER A 96 11.06 13.37 -14.01
N VAL A 97 12.28 13.75 -13.67
CA VAL A 97 12.97 13.28 -12.46
C VAL A 97 13.43 14.49 -11.66
N PHE A 98 13.10 14.55 -10.39
CA PHE A 98 13.64 15.52 -9.44
C PHE A 98 14.62 14.77 -8.53
N GLU A 99 15.92 14.97 -8.73
CA GLU A 99 16.96 14.31 -7.93
C GLU A 99 17.03 14.89 -6.50
N SER A 100 16.74 16.18 -6.37
CA SER A 100 16.70 16.94 -5.12
C SER A 100 15.26 17.29 -4.70
N ALA A 101 15.11 18.00 -3.58
CA ALA A 101 13.80 18.43 -3.10
C ALA A 101 13.11 19.40 -4.08
N CYS A 102 11.78 19.34 -4.14
CA CYS A 102 10.96 20.30 -4.86
C CYS A 102 9.80 20.82 -4.00
N ASP A 103 9.44 22.09 -4.20
CA ASP A 103 8.42 22.77 -3.41
C ASP A 103 7.49 23.59 -4.30
N PHE A 104 6.21 23.24 -4.28
CA PHE A 104 5.11 23.96 -4.91
C PHE A 104 4.13 24.49 -3.84
N GLY A 105 4.58 24.61 -2.60
CA GLY A 105 3.75 25.03 -1.46
C GLY A 105 3.11 26.39 -1.68
N GLU A 106 1.85 26.51 -1.26
CA GLU A 106 1.04 27.72 -1.40
C GLU A 106 0.87 28.22 -2.85
N SER A 107 1.21 27.41 -3.85
CA SER A 107 0.99 27.73 -5.27
C SER A 107 -0.44 27.45 -5.72
N VAL A 108 -0.82 28.02 -6.87
CA VAL A 108 -2.12 27.80 -7.51
C VAL A 108 -1.89 27.27 -8.92
N PHE A 109 -2.45 26.10 -9.21
CA PHE A 109 -2.55 25.54 -10.56
C PHE A 109 -3.96 25.78 -11.09
N GLU A 110 -4.13 26.81 -11.91
CA GLU A 110 -5.41 27.10 -12.60
C GLU A 110 -5.63 26.14 -13.77
N GLY A 111 -4.55 25.72 -14.44
CA GLY A 111 -4.53 24.63 -15.41
C GLY A 111 -4.23 23.26 -14.80
N SER A 112 -4.33 22.20 -15.61
CA SER A 112 -4.01 20.83 -15.19
C SER A 112 -2.54 20.66 -14.79
N ALA A 113 -2.29 19.92 -13.72
CA ALA A 113 -0.94 19.61 -13.25
C ALA A 113 -0.61 18.13 -13.51
N LEU A 114 0.26 17.87 -14.48
CA LEU A 114 0.47 16.55 -15.08
C LEU A 114 1.85 15.99 -14.75
N PHE A 115 1.93 15.22 -13.67
CA PHE A 115 3.13 14.58 -13.11
C PHE A 115 3.18 13.07 -13.40
N ARG A 116 2.52 12.62 -14.47
CA ARG A 116 2.41 11.19 -14.78
C ARG A 116 3.79 10.56 -14.99
N GLY A 117 4.12 9.52 -14.23
CA GLY A 117 5.40 8.82 -14.31
C GLY A 117 6.59 9.63 -13.78
N THR A 118 6.37 10.79 -13.15
CA THR A 118 7.44 11.58 -12.54
C THR A 118 8.08 10.82 -11.38
N ILE A 119 9.38 10.98 -11.19
CA ILE A 119 10.13 10.42 -10.06
C ILE A 119 10.65 11.56 -9.20
N PHE A 120 10.20 11.60 -7.94
CA PHE A 120 10.74 12.48 -6.91
C PHE A 120 11.69 11.67 -6.03
N HIS A 121 13.00 11.92 -6.17
CA HIS A 121 14.01 11.33 -5.28
C HIS A 121 14.08 12.08 -3.96
N GLY A 122 14.02 13.42 -4.00
CA GLY A 122 13.88 14.25 -2.80
C GLY A 122 12.44 14.42 -2.35
N MET A 123 12.25 15.17 -1.25
CA MET A 123 10.93 15.53 -0.74
C MET A 123 10.16 16.36 -1.78
N ALA A 124 8.89 16.01 -2.01
CA ALA A 124 8.00 16.72 -2.92
C ALA A 124 6.88 17.39 -2.12
N ARG A 125 6.93 18.73 -2.03
CA ARG A 125 6.00 19.51 -1.21
C ARG A 125 4.95 20.22 -2.07
N PHE A 126 3.69 19.98 -1.73
CA PHE A 126 2.48 20.60 -2.29
C PHE A 126 1.56 21.10 -1.14
N SER A 127 2.17 21.53 -0.03
CA SER A 127 1.45 21.99 1.14
C SER A 127 0.65 23.25 0.82
N LYS A 128 -0.65 23.27 1.14
CA LYS A 128 -1.56 24.39 0.85
C LYS A 128 -1.64 24.76 -0.64
N THR A 129 -1.22 23.87 -1.54
CA THR A 129 -1.35 24.09 -2.99
C THR A 129 -2.81 23.96 -3.41
N HIS A 130 -3.24 24.82 -4.33
CA HIS A 130 -4.59 24.81 -4.87
C HIS A 130 -4.58 24.33 -6.32
N PHE A 131 -5.13 23.14 -6.57
CA PHE A 131 -5.34 22.58 -7.90
C PHE A 131 -6.80 22.82 -8.31
N GLN A 132 -7.02 23.69 -9.29
CA GLN A 132 -8.36 24.04 -9.78
C GLN A 132 -8.88 23.05 -10.84
N GLN A 133 -7.95 22.39 -11.54
CA GLN A 133 -8.24 21.34 -12.52
C GLN A 133 -7.60 20.02 -12.08
N VAL A 134 -7.67 19.02 -12.97
CA VAL A 134 -7.13 17.67 -12.74
C VAL A 134 -5.65 17.72 -12.33
N ALA A 135 -5.33 17.00 -11.26
CA ALA A 135 -3.97 16.73 -10.83
C ALA A 135 -3.63 15.25 -11.07
N ASP A 136 -2.75 14.98 -12.04
CA ASP A 136 -2.38 13.64 -12.48
C ASP A 136 -1.00 13.24 -11.92
N PHE A 137 -1.00 12.41 -10.89
CA PHE A 137 0.15 11.72 -10.29
C PHE A 137 0.12 10.21 -10.57
N ASN A 138 -0.47 9.78 -11.69
CA ASN A 138 -0.45 8.37 -12.09
C ASN A 138 0.99 7.90 -12.32
N GLU A 139 1.31 6.68 -11.89
CA GLU A 139 2.62 6.05 -12.07
C GLU A 139 3.78 6.88 -11.46
N THR A 140 3.49 7.90 -10.64
CA THR A 140 4.49 8.74 -9.98
C THR A 140 5.18 7.96 -8.86
N ARG A 141 6.49 8.18 -8.70
CA ARG A 141 7.27 7.58 -7.60
C ARG A 141 7.76 8.67 -6.65
N PHE A 142 7.34 8.59 -5.38
CA PHE A 142 7.86 9.39 -4.27
C PHE A 142 8.84 8.54 -3.48
N SER A 143 10.13 8.80 -3.65
CA SER A 143 11.20 8.06 -2.95
C SER A 143 11.37 8.55 -1.51
N GLU A 144 11.11 9.83 -1.28
CA GLU A 144 10.96 10.45 0.04
C GLU A 144 9.50 10.87 0.27
N ASN A 145 9.25 11.78 1.21
CA ASN A 145 7.90 12.19 1.58
C ASN A 145 7.20 12.98 0.45
N GLY A 146 5.96 12.58 0.14
CA GLY A 146 5.01 13.37 -0.65
C GLY A 146 4.08 14.13 0.29
N VAL A 147 4.15 15.46 0.29
CA VAL A 147 3.45 16.29 1.28
C VAL A 147 2.37 17.13 0.61
N PHE A 148 1.11 16.81 0.85
CA PHE A 148 -0.10 17.49 0.35
C PHE A 148 -0.92 18.10 1.49
N ARG A 149 -0.27 18.42 2.62
CA ARG A 149 -0.94 18.95 3.80
C ARG A 149 -1.69 20.24 3.47
N ASN A 150 -2.97 20.34 3.86
CA ASN A 150 -3.85 21.47 3.55
C ASN A 150 -4.02 21.76 2.04
N ALA A 151 -3.63 20.85 1.14
CA ALA A 151 -3.84 21.04 -0.29
C ALA A 151 -5.34 21.02 -0.63
N ILE A 152 -5.74 21.82 -1.62
CA ILE A 152 -7.12 21.90 -2.10
C ILE A 152 -7.14 21.39 -3.54
N PHE A 153 -7.95 20.38 -3.81
CA PHE A 153 -8.21 19.83 -5.13
C PHE A 153 -9.68 20.07 -5.48
N GLN A 154 -9.93 20.91 -6.48
CA GLN A 154 -11.28 21.21 -6.96
C GLN A 154 -11.80 20.15 -7.93
N ASP A 155 -10.90 19.44 -8.60
CA ASP A 155 -11.20 18.36 -9.54
C ASP A 155 -10.54 17.05 -9.10
N THR A 156 -10.64 16.03 -9.95
CA THR A 156 -10.19 14.67 -9.73
C THR A 156 -8.67 14.61 -9.55
N VAL A 157 -8.24 13.82 -8.56
CA VAL A 157 -6.81 13.57 -8.31
C VAL A 157 -6.49 12.12 -8.61
N HIS A 158 -5.51 11.90 -9.46
CA HIS A 158 -5.12 10.57 -9.88
C HIS A 158 -3.77 10.16 -9.28
N PHE A 159 -3.74 9.06 -8.55
CA PHE A 159 -2.55 8.39 -8.02
C PHE A 159 -2.54 6.90 -8.45
N LYS A 160 -3.09 6.58 -9.62
CA LYS A 160 -3.15 5.20 -10.09
C LYS A 160 -1.72 4.67 -10.27
N ALA A 161 -1.41 3.50 -9.72
CA ALA A 161 -0.08 2.89 -9.76
C ALA A 161 1.04 3.80 -9.23
N ALA A 162 0.71 4.80 -8.40
CA ALA A 162 1.71 5.63 -7.73
C ALA A 162 2.43 4.81 -6.66
N PHE A 163 3.71 5.10 -6.45
CA PHE A 163 4.57 4.40 -5.49
C PHE A 163 5.10 5.37 -4.43
N PHE A 164 4.75 5.14 -3.17
CA PHE A 164 5.19 5.95 -2.03
C PHE A 164 6.14 5.12 -1.15
N SER A 165 7.44 5.39 -1.24
CA SER A 165 8.45 4.70 -0.43
C SER A 165 8.40 5.09 1.04
N ASN A 166 8.08 6.35 1.33
CA ASN A 166 8.07 6.92 2.68
C ASN A 166 6.67 7.50 3.02
N GLU A 167 6.58 8.63 3.71
CA GLU A 167 5.29 9.18 4.15
C GLU A 167 4.53 9.90 3.03
N LEU A 168 3.24 9.58 2.87
CA LEU A 168 2.26 10.44 2.20
C LEU A 168 1.51 11.24 3.27
N ASP A 169 1.82 12.53 3.39
CA ASP A 169 1.11 13.45 4.28
C ASP A 169 -0.03 14.12 3.49
N PHE A 170 -1.26 13.74 3.78
CA PHE A 170 -2.49 14.29 3.19
C PHE A 170 -3.35 14.99 4.26
N VAL A 171 -2.73 15.41 5.38
CA VAL A 171 -3.43 16.00 6.53
C VAL A 171 -4.17 17.27 6.12
N GLN A 172 -5.45 17.37 6.47
CA GLN A 172 -6.32 18.51 6.18
C GLN A 172 -6.49 18.82 4.68
N ALA A 173 -6.08 17.92 3.79
CA ALA A 173 -6.31 18.09 2.36
C ALA A 173 -7.82 18.04 2.05
N GLN A 174 -8.26 18.82 1.08
CA GLN A 174 -9.65 18.93 0.68
C GLN A 174 -9.79 18.53 -0.78
N CYS A 175 -10.51 17.46 -1.04
CA CYS A 175 -10.79 16.96 -2.38
C CYS A 175 -12.28 17.09 -2.66
N SER A 176 -12.62 17.95 -3.62
CA SER A 176 -13.99 18.24 -4.02
C SER A 176 -14.56 17.14 -4.92
N GLU A 177 -13.68 16.40 -5.61
CA GLU A 177 -14.03 15.31 -6.50
C GLU A 177 -13.36 13.98 -6.08
N THR A 178 -13.33 13.01 -6.98
CA THR A 178 -12.80 11.68 -6.70
C THR A 178 -11.28 11.68 -6.58
N VAL A 179 -10.75 10.95 -5.59
CA VAL A 179 -9.32 10.63 -5.49
C VAL A 179 -9.08 9.16 -5.83
N ILE A 180 -8.17 8.86 -6.75
CA ILE A 180 -7.99 7.52 -7.29
C ILE A 180 -6.60 6.98 -6.93
N PHE A 181 -6.52 6.01 -6.02
CA PHE A 181 -5.28 5.31 -5.63
C PHE A 181 -5.21 3.88 -6.18
N ASN A 182 -5.94 3.56 -7.25
CA ASN A 182 -5.97 2.19 -7.79
C ASN A 182 -4.56 1.69 -8.15
N GLU A 183 -4.20 0.47 -7.78
CA GLU A 183 -2.88 -0.13 -8.01
C GLU A 183 -1.71 0.64 -7.34
N ALA A 184 -1.99 1.67 -6.53
CA ALA A 184 -0.96 2.38 -5.79
C ALA A 184 -0.27 1.45 -4.79
N THR A 185 1.01 1.72 -4.52
CA THR A 185 1.80 1.01 -3.52
C THR A 185 2.27 2.00 -2.46
N PHE A 186 1.96 1.70 -1.21
CA PHE A 186 2.41 2.49 -0.06
C PHE A 186 3.33 1.60 0.78
N LEU A 187 4.57 2.05 0.98
CA LEU A 187 5.52 1.39 1.86
C LEU A 187 5.55 2.08 3.23
N GLY A 188 5.65 3.42 3.26
CA GLY A 188 5.66 4.20 4.50
C GLY A 188 4.26 4.57 5.03
N LYS A 189 4.22 5.50 6.00
CA LYS A 189 2.99 5.96 6.63
C LYS A 189 2.12 6.75 5.65
N THR A 190 0.80 6.64 5.75
CA THR A 190 -0.12 7.51 5.01
C THR A 190 -1.07 8.21 5.97
N ASP A 191 -0.97 9.53 6.05
CA ASP A 191 -1.71 10.34 7.01
C ASP A 191 -2.84 11.11 6.33
N PHE A 192 -4.09 10.74 6.63
CA PHE A 192 -5.30 11.42 6.16
C PHE A 192 -6.01 12.18 7.29
N THR A 193 -5.29 12.57 8.36
CA THR A 193 -5.88 13.30 9.49
C THR A 193 -6.65 14.52 9.00
N ALA A 194 -7.95 14.61 9.31
CA ALA A 194 -8.82 15.72 8.90
C ALA A 194 -8.90 15.99 7.39
N ALA A 195 -8.48 15.04 6.54
CA ALA A 195 -8.69 15.12 5.11
C ALA A 195 -10.19 14.99 4.78
N ARG A 196 -10.66 15.78 3.81
CA ARG A 196 -12.06 15.81 3.37
C ARG A 196 -12.17 15.32 1.93
N PHE A 197 -13.03 14.32 1.71
CA PHE A 197 -13.29 13.74 0.39
C PHE A 197 -14.79 13.87 0.09
N ALA A 198 -15.14 14.76 -0.84
CA ALA A 198 -16.54 15.12 -1.09
C ALA A 198 -17.31 14.13 -1.98
N VAL A 199 -16.64 13.30 -2.77
CA VAL A 199 -17.32 12.31 -3.64
C VAL A 199 -16.91 10.90 -3.29
N ALA A 200 -15.71 10.47 -3.72
CA ALA A 200 -15.27 9.10 -3.53
C ALA A 200 -13.74 9.01 -3.46
N VAL A 201 -13.25 7.98 -2.79
CA VAL A 201 -11.86 7.57 -2.89
C VAL A 201 -11.82 6.14 -3.40
N SER A 202 -11.12 5.89 -4.50
CA SER A 202 -11.01 4.58 -5.13
C SER A 202 -9.69 3.90 -4.76
N TYR A 203 -9.76 2.78 -4.05
CA TYR A 203 -8.61 1.96 -3.65
C TYR A 203 -8.76 0.52 -4.20
N ARG A 204 -8.66 0.32 -5.52
CA ARG A 204 -8.66 -1.03 -6.12
C ARG A 204 -7.25 -1.56 -6.22
N GLN A 205 -7.00 -2.80 -5.77
CA GLN A 205 -5.70 -3.48 -5.90
C GLN A 205 -4.52 -2.70 -5.32
N VAL A 206 -4.76 -1.90 -4.28
CA VAL A 206 -3.70 -1.18 -3.59
C VAL A 206 -2.83 -2.19 -2.86
N SER A 207 -1.53 -2.16 -3.16
CA SER A 207 -0.55 -3.00 -2.49
C SER A 207 -0.03 -2.26 -1.29
N PHE A 208 -0.27 -2.82 -0.11
CA PHE A 208 0.46 -2.45 1.09
C PHE A 208 1.54 -3.50 1.28
N THR A 209 2.72 -3.11 1.76
CA THR A 209 3.61 -4.09 2.37
C THR A 209 2.91 -4.57 3.63
N SER A 210 2.08 -5.60 3.46
CA SER A 210 1.51 -6.34 4.57
C SER A 210 2.69 -6.88 5.35
N ASP A 211 2.88 -6.38 6.55
CA ASP A 211 3.79 -6.93 7.54
C ASP A 211 3.29 -8.34 7.88
N THR A 212 3.55 -9.28 6.98
CA THR A 212 3.35 -10.72 7.16
C THR A 212 4.67 -11.29 7.64
N ILE A 213 4.63 -12.39 8.38
CA ILE A 213 5.86 -13.03 8.87
C ILE A 213 6.76 -13.45 7.70
N TRP A 214 6.17 -13.87 6.58
CA TRP A 214 6.90 -14.19 5.35
C TRP A 214 7.56 -12.98 4.69
N GLN A 215 6.86 -11.84 4.56
CA GLN A 215 7.50 -10.63 4.04
C GLN A 215 8.52 -10.04 5.03
N SER A 216 8.28 -10.09 6.34
CA SER A 216 9.27 -9.70 7.34
C SER A 216 10.54 -10.54 7.24
N LEU A 217 10.40 -11.86 7.04
CA LEU A 217 11.55 -12.77 6.86
C LEU A 217 12.26 -12.54 5.52
N LEU A 218 11.51 -12.34 4.43
CA LEU A 218 12.06 -12.01 3.10
C LEU A 218 12.76 -10.64 3.08
N ASN A 219 12.20 -9.64 3.74
CA ASN A 219 12.76 -8.29 3.86
C ASN A 219 14.04 -8.30 4.70
N LYS A 220 14.07 -9.13 5.76
CA LYS A 220 15.26 -9.35 6.59
C LYS A 220 16.38 -10.07 5.82
N LEU A 221 16.03 -10.99 4.91
CA LEU A 221 16.96 -11.61 3.96
C LEU A 221 17.41 -10.64 2.85
N ARG A 222 16.57 -9.67 2.47
CA ARG A 222 16.84 -8.66 1.43
C ARG A 222 17.44 -7.34 1.94
N HIS A 223 17.74 -7.22 3.24
CA HIS A 223 18.21 -5.97 3.86
C HIS A 223 17.30 -4.74 3.61
N GLN A 224 16.00 -4.94 3.40
CA GLN A 224 15.04 -3.84 3.32
C GLN A 224 14.36 -3.65 4.67
N SER A 225 14.69 -2.54 5.34
CA SER A 225 14.07 -2.09 6.59
C SER A 225 12.86 -1.22 6.24
N GLU A 226 11.72 -1.83 5.96
CA GLU A 226 10.48 -1.08 5.69
C GLU A 226 9.52 -1.21 6.87
N GLN A 227 9.12 -0.06 7.42
CA GLN A 227 8.11 0.03 8.48
C GLN A 227 6.71 -0.20 7.86
N PRO A 228 5.79 -0.88 8.54
CA PRO A 228 4.45 -1.10 8.02
C PRO A 228 3.69 0.20 7.77
N THR A 229 2.90 0.24 6.70
CA THR A 229 2.00 1.34 6.35
C THR A 229 0.91 1.53 7.43
N GLU A 230 0.87 2.69 8.07
CA GLU A 230 -0.19 3.08 9.00
C GLU A 230 -1.12 4.11 8.35
N PHE A 231 -2.44 3.94 8.55
CA PHE A 231 -3.48 4.88 8.14
C PHE A 231 -4.08 5.58 9.35
N TYR A 232 -4.27 6.89 9.26
CA TYR A 232 -4.89 7.68 10.33
C TYR A 232 -6.07 8.50 9.82
N LEU A 233 -7.22 8.36 10.48
CA LEU A 233 -8.33 9.33 10.46
C LEU A 233 -8.78 9.61 11.89
N ASN A 234 -8.99 10.88 12.23
CA ASN A 234 -9.60 11.25 13.50
C ASN A 234 -11.08 10.82 13.54
N ASN A 235 -11.55 10.42 14.72
CA ASN A 235 -12.93 9.96 14.94
C ASN A 235 -14.00 11.00 14.57
N GLU A 236 -13.68 12.29 14.65
CA GLU A 236 -14.61 13.38 14.30
C GLU A 236 -14.85 13.47 12.78
N ASP A 237 -13.88 13.04 11.95
CA ASP A 237 -13.91 13.17 10.49
C ASP A 237 -14.40 11.90 9.77
N ILE A 238 -14.53 10.78 10.51
CA ILE A 238 -15.10 9.52 9.99
C ILE A 238 -16.52 9.72 9.42
N ASN A 239 -17.25 10.74 9.89
CA ASN A 239 -18.58 11.08 9.36
C ASN A 239 -18.55 12.01 8.14
N GLY A 240 -17.43 12.72 7.91
CA GLY A 240 -17.21 13.52 6.70
C GLY A 240 -16.74 12.69 5.49
N VAL A 241 -16.27 11.47 5.72
CA VAL A 241 -15.96 10.51 4.65
C VAL A 241 -17.27 9.94 4.10
N LEU A 242 -17.68 10.41 2.91
CA LEU A 242 -18.90 9.95 2.24
C LEU A 242 -18.79 8.52 1.69
N ASN A 243 -17.57 8.01 1.50
CA ASN A 243 -17.35 6.67 0.97
C ASN A 243 -17.39 5.58 2.07
N PRO A 244 -18.40 4.69 2.08
CA PRO A 244 -18.57 3.68 3.12
C PRO A 244 -17.47 2.60 3.12
N PHE A 245 -16.85 2.30 1.96
CA PHE A 245 -15.78 1.32 1.87
C PHE A 245 -14.49 1.81 2.50
N PHE A 246 -14.10 3.05 2.20
CA PHE A 246 -12.91 3.65 2.78
C PHE A 246 -13.07 3.79 4.30
N LYS A 247 -14.25 4.24 4.76
CA LYS A 247 -14.60 4.28 6.19
C LYS A 247 -14.44 2.93 6.87
N ARG A 248 -14.95 1.85 6.26
CA ARG A 248 -14.80 0.48 6.79
C ARG A 248 -13.35 0.01 6.81
N TYR A 249 -12.59 0.26 5.75
CA TYR A 249 -11.18 -0.12 5.65
C TYR A 249 -10.33 0.56 6.73
N VAL A 250 -10.51 1.86 6.93
CA VAL A 250 -9.77 2.60 7.96
C VAL A 250 -10.14 2.14 9.37
N ALA A 251 -11.44 1.92 9.63
CA ALA A 251 -11.89 1.39 10.91
C ALA A 251 -11.29 0.01 11.23
N ASP A 252 -11.17 -0.88 10.24
CA ASP A 252 -10.52 -2.20 10.39
C ASP A 252 -9.04 -2.06 10.80
N GLN A 253 -8.30 -1.17 10.12
CA GLN A 253 -6.89 -0.91 10.45
C GLN A 253 -6.71 -0.34 11.86
N GLN A 254 -7.55 0.61 12.25
CA GLN A 254 -7.52 1.20 13.59
C GLN A 254 -7.83 0.16 14.67
N PHE A 255 -8.80 -0.73 14.42
CA PHE A 255 -9.11 -1.82 15.33
C PHE A 255 -7.93 -2.78 15.49
N ILE A 256 -7.31 -3.22 14.38
CA ILE A 256 -6.14 -4.11 14.43
C ILE A 256 -5.02 -3.49 15.26
N ARG A 257 -4.79 -2.18 15.14
CA ARG A 257 -3.81 -1.45 15.95
C ARG A 257 -4.16 -1.44 17.43
N ALA A 258 -5.35 -0.96 17.78
CA ALA A 258 -5.80 -0.91 19.17
C ALA A 258 -5.76 -2.30 19.82
N PHE A 259 -6.08 -3.34 19.05
CA PHE A 259 -5.96 -4.73 19.46
C PHE A 259 -4.51 -5.17 19.66
N LYS A 260 -3.59 -4.81 18.75
CA LYS A 260 -2.15 -5.11 18.85
C LYS A 260 -1.50 -4.45 20.05
N GLU A 261 -1.83 -3.19 20.33
CA GLU A 261 -1.32 -2.45 21.50
C GLU A 261 -1.82 -3.07 22.81
N LYS A 262 -3.08 -3.51 22.84
CA LYS A 262 -3.68 -4.14 24.03
C LYS A 262 -3.26 -5.61 24.22
N ASN A 263 -3.12 -6.37 23.13
CA ASN A 263 -2.93 -7.82 23.13
C ASN A 263 -1.87 -8.26 22.09
N PRO A 264 -0.57 -8.04 22.35
CA PRO A 264 0.48 -8.31 21.35
C PRO A 264 0.60 -9.79 20.98
N LEU A 265 0.41 -10.70 21.95
CA LEU A 265 0.48 -12.16 21.69
C LEU A 265 -0.66 -12.65 20.79
N TRP A 266 -1.89 -12.22 21.06
CA TRP A 266 -3.04 -12.61 20.23
C TRP A 266 -3.01 -11.97 18.85
N ALA A 267 -2.52 -10.73 18.74
CA ALA A 267 -2.30 -10.09 17.45
C ALA A 267 -1.27 -10.87 16.61
N PHE A 268 -0.21 -11.39 17.24
CA PHE A 268 0.76 -12.25 16.56
C PHE A 268 0.12 -13.56 16.04
N VAL A 269 -0.67 -14.24 16.87
CA VAL A 269 -1.39 -15.46 16.45
C VAL A 269 -2.37 -15.18 15.30
N TRP A 270 -3.11 -14.08 15.37
CA TRP A 270 -4.08 -13.70 14.35
C TRP A 270 -3.42 -13.32 13.02
N LYS A 271 -2.30 -12.59 13.07
CA LYS A 271 -1.42 -12.29 11.93
C LYS A 271 -0.89 -13.57 11.28
N TRP A 272 -0.37 -14.50 12.08
CA TRP A 272 0.27 -15.72 11.57
C TRP A 272 -0.72 -16.72 10.97
N SER A 273 -1.94 -16.78 11.50
CA SER A 273 -2.98 -17.71 11.04
C SER A 273 -3.70 -17.23 9.78
N SER A 274 -4.01 -15.94 9.67
CA SER A 274 -4.92 -15.42 8.62
C SER A 274 -4.54 -14.06 8.06
N ASP A 275 -3.40 -13.49 8.46
CA ASP A 275 -3.05 -12.09 8.20
C ASP A 275 -4.17 -11.13 8.62
N TYR A 276 -4.60 -11.24 9.88
CA TYR A 276 -5.75 -10.49 10.44
C TYR A 276 -7.06 -10.70 9.67
N GLY A 277 -7.28 -11.91 9.14
CA GLY A 277 -8.47 -12.26 8.38
C GLY A 277 -8.45 -11.85 6.90
N ARG A 278 -7.30 -11.40 6.38
CA ARG A 278 -7.17 -10.93 4.98
C ARG A 278 -6.81 -12.04 4.02
N SER A 279 -6.12 -13.10 4.47
CA SER A 279 -5.61 -14.17 3.61
C SER A 279 -6.37 -15.48 3.78
N LEU A 280 -7.29 -15.74 2.84
CA LEU A 280 -7.99 -17.03 2.74
C LEU A 280 -7.02 -18.19 2.42
N ALA A 281 -5.97 -17.92 1.65
CA ALA A 281 -4.97 -18.92 1.30
C ALA A 281 -4.17 -19.39 2.52
N LEU A 282 -3.78 -18.46 3.40
CA LEU A 282 -3.05 -18.78 4.63
C LEU A 282 -3.93 -19.61 5.59
N TRP A 283 -5.21 -19.26 5.68
CA TRP A 283 -6.19 -20.01 6.46
C TRP A 283 -6.41 -21.44 5.94
N ALA A 284 -6.54 -21.59 4.62
CA ALA A 284 -6.65 -22.90 3.96
C ALA A 284 -5.40 -23.76 4.17
N LEU A 285 -4.21 -23.15 4.09
CA LEU A 285 -2.93 -23.80 4.38
C LEU A 285 -2.89 -24.34 5.81
N TRP A 286 -3.25 -23.51 6.81
CA TRP A 286 -3.30 -23.94 8.21
C TRP A 286 -4.31 -25.05 8.44
N SER A 287 -5.48 -24.97 7.80
CA SER A 287 -6.50 -26.04 7.87
C SER A 287 -5.94 -27.38 7.37
N LEU A 288 -5.22 -27.35 6.24
CA LEU A 288 -4.59 -28.53 5.66
C LEU A 288 -3.47 -29.07 6.56
N LEU A 289 -2.63 -28.20 7.12
CA LEU A 289 -1.54 -28.59 8.02
C LEU A 289 -2.06 -29.21 9.32
N ILE A 290 -3.17 -28.69 9.86
CA ILE A 290 -3.83 -29.27 11.04
C ILE A 290 -4.37 -30.66 10.69
N ALA A 291 -5.11 -30.82 9.58
CA ALA A 291 -5.58 -32.15 9.18
C ALA A 291 -4.41 -33.14 8.94
N LEU A 292 -3.32 -32.67 8.33
CA LEU A 292 -2.13 -33.49 8.14
C LEU A 292 -1.46 -33.88 9.46
N SER A 293 -1.45 -33.00 10.46
CA SER A 293 -0.88 -33.33 11.78
C SER A 293 -1.71 -34.38 12.51
N PHE A 294 -3.04 -34.26 12.50
CA PHE A 294 -3.95 -35.27 13.07
C PHE A 294 -3.83 -36.61 12.34
N SER A 295 -3.71 -36.59 11.00
CA SER A 295 -3.45 -37.79 10.21
C SER A 295 -2.22 -38.57 10.69
N LEU A 296 -1.14 -37.89 11.07
CA LEU A 296 0.06 -38.55 11.57
C LEU A 296 -0.15 -39.16 12.96
N VAL A 297 -0.99 -38.54 13.80
CA VAL A 297 -1.32 -39.06 15.14
C VAL A 297 -2.29 -40.25 15.06
N TYR A 298 -3.14 -40.31 14.03
CA TYR A 298 -4.05 -41.43 13.77
C TYR A 298 -3.37 -42.68 13.20
N MET A 299 -2.12 -42.57 12.77
CA MET A 299 -1.36 -43.73 12.35
C MET A 299 -1.08 -44.65 13.55
N PRO A 300 -1.00 -45.97 13.33
CA PRO A 300 -0.65 -46.91 14.38
C PRO A 300 0.69 -46.51 15.02
N ALA A 301 0.75 -46.65 16.34
CA ALA A 301 1.95 -46.33 17.11
C ALA A 301 3.14 -47.15 16.57
N PRO A 302 4.32 -46.54 16.42
CA PRO A 302 5.48 -47.28 15.96
C PRO A 302 5.86 -48.43 16.93
N THR A 303 6.33 -49.53 16.37
CA THR A 303 6.64 -50.77 17.12
C THR A 303 7.77 -50.63 18.15
N TRP A 304 8.53 -49.53 18.11
CA TRP A 304 9.62 -49.21 19.04
C TRP A 304 9.16 -48.44 20.30
N TYR A 305 7.86 -48.18 20.45
CA TYR A 305 7.33 -47.57 21.66
C TYR A 305 7.33 -48.54 22.84
N PRO A 306 7.67 -48.09 24.06
CA PRO A 306 7.51 -48.88 25.28
C PRO A 306 6.06 -49.36 25.47
N GLU A 307 5.85 -50.54 26.08
CA GLU A 307 4.52 -51.13 26.30
C GLU A 307 3.53 -50.18 27.02
N TRP A 308 4.01 -49.44 28.03
CA TRP A 308 3.18 -48.46 28.76
C TRP A 308 2.68 -47.29 27.88
N LEU A 309 3.41 -46.96 26.81
CA LEU A 309 3.01 -45.97 25.81
C LEU A 309 2.04 -46.58 24.77
N GLN A 310 2.20 -47.85 24.42
CA GLN A 310 1.33 -48.53 23.46
C GLN A 310 -0.11 -48.72 23.98
N GLU A 311 -0.30 -48.82 25.29
CA GLU A 311 -1.65 -48.89 25.89
C GLU A 311 -2.39 -47.55 25.88
N THR A 312 -1.65 -46.43 25.85
CA THR A 312 -2.21 -45.07 25.90
C THR A 312 -2.36 -44.44 24.53
N THR A 313 -1.70 -44.98 23.49
CA THR A 313 -1.80 -44.48 22.12
C THR A 313 -3.21 -44.67 21.55
N PRO A 314 -3.69 -43.73 20.73
CA PRO A 314 -5.02 -43.81 20.15
C PRO A 314 -5.09 -44.96 19.13
N GLN A 315 -6.14 -45.78 19.22
CA GLN A 315 -6.37 -46.93 18.35
C GLN A 315 -7.63 -46.75 17.50
N PHE A 316 -7.51 -47.04 16.21
CA PHE A 316 -8.58 -46.87 15.23
C PHE A 316 -8.71 -48.13 14.37
N HIS A 317 -9.95 -48.50 14.06
CA HIS A 317 -10.25 -49.65 13.19
C HIS A 317 -11.20 -49.25 12.07
N GLN A 318 -11.09 -49.93 10.93
CA GLN A 318 -11.98 -49.74 9.79
C GLN A 318 -13.25 -50.57 9.97
N ALA A 319 -14.42 -49.93 9.78
CA ALA A 319 -15.73 -50.54 10.03
C ALA A 319 -16.32 -51.26 8.81
N ILE A 320 -15.83 -50.98 7.59
CA ILE A 320 -16.48 -51.44 6.34
C ILE A 320 -15.59 -52.46 5.60
N ASN A 321 -16.14 -53.67 5.43
CA ASN A 321 -15.74 -54.86 4.64
C ASN A 321 -14.58 -55.73 5.19
N THR A 322 -14.93 -57.00 5.52
CA THR A 322 -14.14 -58.26 5.57
C THR A 322 -12.73 -58.32 6.18
N GLU A 323 -12.14 -57.22 6.61
CA GLU A 323 -10.83 -57.12 7.25
C GLU A 323 -10.95 -56.18 8.46
N ALA A 324 -11.80 -56.56 9.43
CA ALA A 324 -12.18 -55.76 10.58
C ALA A 324 -11.04 -55.36 11.55
N ASN A 325 -9.77 -55.63 11.19
CA ASN A 325 -8.59 -55.43 12.03
C ASN A 325 -7.37 -54.89 11.25
N GLU A 326 -7.55 -54.32 10.06
CA GLU A 326 -6.44 -53.63 9.40
C GLU A 326 -6.12 -52.29 10.06
N ASN A 327 -4.82 -52.07 10.32
CA ASN A 327 -4.31 -50.77 10.75
C ASN A 327 -4.50 -49.72 9.64
N LEU A 328 -4.77 -48.48 10.05
CA LEU A 328 -4.88 -47.37 9.11
C LEU A 328 -3.53 -47.11 8.42
N THR A 329 -3.55 -47.11 7.08
CA THR A 329 -2.46 -46.56 6.28
C THR A 329 -2.50 -45.02 6.32
N PHE A 330 -1.39 -44.36 5.99
CA PHE A 330 -1.31 -42.89 5.97
C PHE A 330 -2.47 -42.23 5.21
N TRP A 331 -2.81 -42.73 4.02
CA TRP A 331 -3.89 -42.16 3.21
C TRP A 331 -5.28 -42.37 3.82
N LYS A 332 -5.52 -43.51 4.49
CA LYS A 332 -6.76 -43.77 5.23
C LYS A 332 -6.86 -42.85 6.46
N SER A 333 -5.76 -42.65 7.19
CA SER A 333 -5.68 -41.70 8.31
C SER A 333 -5.89 -40.25 7.86
N PHE A 334 -5.35 -39.86 6.72
CA PHE A 334 -5.50 -38.51 6.17
C PHE A 334 -6.94 -38.25 5.73
N TYR A 335 -7.54 -39.22 5.02
CA TYR A 335 -8.95 -39.17 4.68
C TYR A 335 -9.83 -39.04 5.92
N PHE A 336 -9.60 -39.87 6.94
CA PHE A 336 -10.35 -39.84 8.20
C PHE A 336 -10.22 -38.49 8.92
N SER A 337 -9.02 -37.91 8.96
CA SER A 337 -8.79 -36.57 9.50
C SER A 337 -9.56 -35.51 8.73
N ILE A 338 -9.52 -35.50 7.39
CA ILE A 338 -10.29 -34.53 6.60
C ILE A 338 -11.80 -34.65 6.86
N VAL A 339 -12.33 -35.86 6.90
CA VAL A 339 -13.76 -36.12 7.15
C VAL A 339 -14.19 -35.69 8.55
N THR A 340 -13.32 -35.91 9.55
CA THR A 340 -13.55 -35.52 10.94
C THR A 340 -13.44 -34.01 11.12
N PHE A 341 -12.38 -33.41 10.59
CA PHE A 341 -12.11 -31.97 10.61
C PHE A 341 -13.21 -31.16 9.91
N THR A 342 -13.77 -31.70 8.82
CA THR A 342 -14.93 -31.10 8.12
C THR A 342 -16.27 -31.46 8.73
N THR A 343 -16.30 -32.28 9.79
CA THR A 343 -17.51 -32.76 10.49
C THR A 343 -18.46 -33.58 9.62
N LEU A 344 -18.00 -34.15 8.50
CA LEU A 344 -18.81 -34.94 7.58
C LEU A 344 -19.19 -36.32 8.15
N GLY A 345 -18.23 -37.00 8.79
CA GLY A 345 -18.44 -38.25 9.55
C GLY A 345 -19.10 -39.41 8.78
N PHE A 346 -18.40 -40.02 7.81
CA PHE A 346 -18.94 -41.14 7.01
C PHE A 346 -19.10 -42.47 7.79
N GLY A 347 -18.50 -42.61 8.97
CA GLY A 347 -18.66 -43.78 9.84
C GLY A 347 -17.87 -45.02 9.41
N ASP A 348 -16.90 -44.84 8.51
CA ASP A 348 -16.04 -45.89 7.96
C ASP A 348 -14.83 -46.23 8.86
N VAL A 349 -14.44 -45.32 9.75
CA VAL A 349 -13.39 -45.50 10.75
C VAL A 349 -13.93 -45.17 12.14
N VAL A 350 -13.61 -46.00 13.13
CA VAL A 350 -14.12 -45.88 14.50
C VAL A 350 -12.99 -45.84 15.52
N ALA A 351 -13.10 -44.92 16.48
CA ALA A 351 -12.20 -44.81 17.63
C ALA A 351 -12.45 -45.93 18.65
N ALA A 352 -11.46 -46.83 18.81
CA ALA A 352 -11.60 -48.03 19.62
C ALA A 352 -11.44 -47.77 21.12
N ASN A 353 -10.50 -46.90 21.49
CA ASN A 353 -10.16 -46.60 22.88
C ASN A 353 -10.49 -45.14 23.28
N THR A 354 -10.43 -44.87 24.59
CA THR A 354 -10.77 -43.55 25.15
C THR A 354 -9.86 -42.44 24.61
N SER A 355 -8.56 -42.70 24.43
CA SER A 355 -7.62 -41.71 23.89
C SER A 355 -7.94 -41.33 22.44
N ALA A 356 -8.31 -42.29 21.59
CA ALA A 356 -8.78 -42.02 20.23
C ALA A 356 -10.05 -41.16 20.22
N ARG A 357 -11.02 -41.43 21.11
CA ARG A 357 -12.27 -40.65 21.21
C ARG A 357 -12.02 -39.20 21.65
N ILE A 358 -11.11 -39.00 22.60
CA ILE A 358 -10.69 -37.65 23.03
C ILE A 358 -10.04 -36.91 21.85
N LEU A 359 -9.15 -37.57 21.13
CA LEU A 359 -8.43 -36.97 20.00
C LEU A 359 -9.37 -36.53 18.87
N VAL A 360 -10.32 -37.40 18.47
CA VAL A 360 -11.37 -37.08 17.49
C VAL A 360 -12.22 -35.91 17.96
N THR A 361 -12.58 -35.87 19.24
CA THR A 361 -13.37 -34.76 19.81
C THR A 361 -12.60 -33.43 19.70
N LEU A 362 -11.31 -33.44 20.00
CA LEU A 362 -10.44 -32.26 19.86
C LEU A 362 -10.33 -31.81 18.40
N GLU A 363 -10.16 -32.74 17.46
CA GLU A 363 -10.11 -32.41 16.02
C GLU A 363 -11.41 -31.75 15.55
N VAL A 364 -12.57 -32.28 15.96
CA VAL A 364 -13.88 -31.69 15.64
C VAL A 364 -14.00 -30.26 16.19
N MET A 365 -13.54 -30.02 17.43
CA MET A 365 -13.52 -28.66 18.00
C MET A 365 -12.67 -27.70 17.17
N PHE A 366 -11.47 -28.13 16.75
CA PHE A 366 -10.62 -27.33 15.85
C PHE A 366 -11.28 -27.11 14.49
N GLY A 367 -11.92 -28.14 13.92
CA GLY A 367 -12.67 -28.07 12.68
C GLY A 367 -13.72 -26.97 12.69
N TYR A 368 -14.53 -26.89 13.74
CA TYR A 368 -15.54 -25.83 13.89
C TYR A 368 -14.93 -24.42 14.02
N ILE A 369 -13.83 -24.26 14.77
CA ILE A 369 -13.12 -22.97 14.87
C ILE A 369 -12.60 -22.54 13.49
N MET A 370 -12.00 -23.47 12.75
CA MET A 370 -11.46 -23.21 11.41
C MET A 370 -12.56 -22.91 10.39
N LEU A 371 -13.70 -23.61 10.46
CA LEU A 371 -14.87 -23.33 9.63
C LEU A 371 -15.46 -21.95 9.93
N GLY A 372 -15.60 -21.59 11.21
CA GLY A 372 -16.09 -20.26 11.62
C GLY A 372 -15.20 -19.13 11.10
N GLY A 373 -13.88 -19.30 11.20
CA GLY A 373 -12.92 -18.34 10.64
C GLY A 373 -12.98 -18.27 9.11
N LEU A 374 -13.15 -19.40 8.42
CA LEU A 374 -13.31 -19.43 6.96
C LEU A 374 -14.54 -18.64 6.52
N ILE A 375 -15.69 -18.86 7.17
CA ILE A 375 -16.93 -18.14 6.90
C ILE A 375 -16.74 -16.64 7.14
N SER A 376 -16.09 -16.25 8.24
CA SER A 376 -15.82 -14.85 8.57
C SER A 376 -14.92 -14.17 7.51
N ILE A 377 -13.82 -14.80 7.12
CA ILE A 377 -12.90 -14.30 6.09
C ILE A 377 -13.61 -14.19 4.73
N PHE A 378 -14.40 -15.21 4.38
CA PHE A 378 -15.15 -15.23 3.13
C PHE A 378 -16.22 -14.15 3.08
N ALA A 379 -16.98 -13.95 4.16
CA ALA A 379 -17.97 -12.89 4.29
C ALA A 379 -17.35 -11.50 4.15
N ASN A 380 -16.21 -11.25 4.81
CA ASN A 380 -15.47 -10.00 4.67
C ASN A 380 -14.98 -9.76 3.23
N LYS A 381 -14.55 -10.82 2.54
CA LYS A 381 -14.08 -10.72 1.15
C LYS A 381 -15.20 -10.47 0.15
N LEU A 382 -16.40 -11.00 0.40
CA LEU A 382 -17.58 -10.69 -0.42
C LEU A 382 -18.10 -9.28 -0.15
N ALA A 383 -18.22 -8.89 1.12
CA ALA A 383 -18.75 -7.59 1.51
C ALA A 383 -17.81 -6.40 1.20
N SER A 384 -16.55 -6.68 0.84
CA SER A 384 -15.60 -5.66 0.34
C SER A 384 -15.63 -5.51 -1.19
N ARG A 385 -16.35 -6.39 -1.90
CA ARG A 385 -16.48 -6.38 -3.37
C ARG A 385 -17.85 -5.92 -3.88
N SER A 386 -18.88 -5.97 -3.03
CA SER A 386 -20.22 -5.38 -3.26
C SER A 386 -20.26 -3.97 -2.74
#